data_AF-A0A1V5EAB7-F1
#
_entry.id   AF-A0A1V5EAB7-F1
#
_cell.length_a   1.000
_cell.length_b   1.000
_cell.length_c   1.000
_cell.angle_alpha   90.00
_cell.angle_beta   90.00
_cell.angle_gamma   90.00
#
_symmetry.space_group_name_H-M   'P 1'
#
loop_
_entity.id
_entity.type
_entity.pdbx_description
1 polymer ?
#
loop_
_entity_poly.entity_id
_entity_poly.type
_entity_poly.pdbx_seq_one_letter_code
_entity_poly.pdbx_strand_id
1 'polypeptide(L)'
;MEGKRTVQGVARRIAAFSRENRRMPTYAEMVDLLGVRSKSVVDFWIRKLVAEGLLEKDARGFLRPCMRSLALPMVGDVQAGFPSPAEEELRDLISLDEYLVTRPDSSFLLKVSGDSMEGEGIKEGDLVIVERGREPKNGDIILAEVDGAWTMKYFRKKGKEVVLEAANPRYPVIRPHAELKVGGVITAVIRKYQI
;
A
#
# COMPACT_ATOMS: atom_id res chain seq x y z
N MET A 1 -9.33 30.46 -18.51
CA MET A 1 -10.48 29.90 -17.76
C MET A 1 -9.98 28.67 -17.04
N GLU A 2 -9.85 28.71 -15.71
CA GLU A 2 -9.44 27.52 -14.93
C GLU A 2 -10.47 26.39 -15.12
N GLY A 3 -9.99 25.20 -15.47
CA GLY A 3 -10.82 24.03 -15.71
C GLY A 3 -11.74 23.67 -14.54
N LYS A 4 -12.81 22.92 -14.83
CA LYS A 4 -13.76 22.45 -13.80
C LYS A 4 -13.00 21.79 -12.66
N ARG A 5 -13.17 22.31 -11.43
CA ARG A 5 -12.62 21.73 -10.21
C ARG A 5 -13.27 20.37 -9.98
N THR A 6 -12.49 19.30 -9.90
CA THR A 6 -12.95 17.96 -9.55
C THR A 6 -12.71 17.69 -8.06
N VAL A 7 -13.46 16.74 -7.47
CA VAL A 7 -13.30 16.33 -6.06
C VAL A 7 -11.85 15.97 -5.77
N GLN A 8 -11.27 15.13 -6.61
CA GLN A 8 -9.88 14.68 -6.50
C GLN A 8 -8.88 15.83 -6.68
N GLY A 9 -9.13 16.77 -7.60
CA GLY A 9 -8.27 17.94 -7.79
C GLY A 9 -8.23 18.85 -6.56
N VAL A 10 -9.37 19.05 -5.91
CA VAL A 10 -9.46 19.83 -4.66
C VAL A 10 -8.76 19.09 -3.51
N ALA A 11 -9.01 17.78 -3.37
CA ALA A 11 -8.34 16.94 -2.37
C ALA A 11 -6.82 17.02 -2.48
N ARG A 12 -6.29 16.92 -3.71
CA ARG A 12 -4.85 16.96 -4.00
C ARG A 12 -4.20 18.28 -3.57
N ARG A 13 -4.86 19.42 -3.80
CA ARG A 13 -4.35 20.74 -3.38
C ARG A 13 -4.32 20.88 -1.87
N ILE A 14 -5.39 20.48 -1.18
CA ILE A 14 -5.45 20.50 0.29
C ILE A 14 -4.37 19.57 0.89
N ALA A 15 -4.22 18.36 0.34
CA ALA A 15 -3.20 17.42 0.77
C ALA A 15 -1.76 17.92 0.51
N ALA A 16 -1.53 18.63 -0.60
CA ALA A 16 -0.24 19.27 -0.87
C ALA A 16 0.11 20.32 0.19
N PHE A 17 -0.82 21.24 0.48
CA PHE A 17 -0.64 22.24 1.54
C PHE A 17 -0.32 21.58 2.89
N SER A 18 -1.09 20.54 3.26
CA SER A 18 -0.92 19.90 4.56
C SER A 18 0.42 19.18 4.73
N ARG A 19 0.96 18.61 3.65
CA ARG A 19 2.30 18.00 3.66
C ARG A 19 3.40 19.01 3.86
N GLU A 20 3.32 20.14 3.16
CA GLU A 20 4.32 21.21 3.23
C GLU A 20 4.31 21.93 4.59
N ASN A 21 3.11 22.21 5.12
CA ASN A 21 2.95 23.03 6.32
C ASN A 21 2.78 22.22 7.62
N ARG A 22 2.75 20.88 7.53
CA ARG A 22 2.51 19.95 8.65
C ARG A 22 1.23 20.25 9.46
N ARG A 23 0.23 20.88 8.83
CA ARG A 23 -1.10 21.19 9.40
C ARG A 23 -2.14 21.34 8.31
N MET A 24 -3.42 21.25 8.64
CA MET A 24 -4.48 21.58 7.69
C MET A 24 -4.52 23.08 7.37
N PRO A 25 -4.91 23.46 6.13
CA PRO A 25 -5.20 24.84 5.82
C PRO A 25 -6.45 25.30 6.57
N THR A 26 -6.48 26.57 6.94
CA THR A 26 -7.67 27.24 7.44
C THR A 26 -8.67 27.48 6.32
N TYR A 27 -9.94 27.76 6.65
CA TYR A 27 -10.94 28.12 5.64
C TYR A 27 -10.55 29.37 4.84
N ALA A 28 -9.77 30.30 5.40
CA ALA A 28 -9.27 31.46 4.67
C ALA A 28 -8.19 31.04 3.66
N GLU A 29 -7.20 30.26 4.09
CA GLU A 29 -6.15 29.74 3.20
C GLU A 29 -6.71 28.84 2.10
N MET A 30 -7.80 28.11 2.37
CA MET A 30 -8.49 27.30 1.36
C MET A 30 -9.17 28.16 0.27
N VAL A 31 -9.58 29.38 0.57
CA VAL A 31 -10.14 30.29 -0.45
C VAL A 31 -9.08 30.59 -1.50
N ASP A 32 -7.88 30.95 -1.03
CA ASP A 32 -6.74 31.28 -1.89
C ASP A 32 -6.20 30.02 -2.59
N LEU A 33 -6.00 28.93 -1.84
CA LEU A 33 -5.49 27.65 -2.35
C LEU A 33 -6.36 27.06 -3.47
N LEU A 34 -7.68 27.18 -3.35
CA LEU A 34 -8.62 26.66 -4.33
C LEU A 34 -9.01 27.70 -5.38
N GLY A 35 -8.58 28.96 -5.24
CA GLY A 35 -8.97 30.07 -6.11
C GLY A 35 -10.48 30.29 -6.15
N VAL A 36 -11.18 30.10 -5.02
CA VAL A 36 -12.64 30.22 -4.95
C VAL A 36 -13.06 31.58 -4.41
N ARG A 37 -14.31 31.96 -4.63
CA ARG A 37 -14.82 33.31 -4.33
C ARG A 37 -15.19 33.54 -2.87
N SER A 38 -15.37 32.48 -2.08
CA SER A 38 -15.81 32.60 -0.69
C SER A 38 -15.60 31.33 0.12
N LYS A 39 -15.66 31.48 1.45
CA LYS A 39 -15.65 30.37 2.42
C LYS A 39 -16.84 29.43 2.25
N SER A 40 -17.96 29.90 1.70
CA SER A 40 -19.14 29.03 1.44
C SER A 40 -18.86 28.01 0.34
N VAL A 41 -18.06 28.39 -0.68
CA VAL A 41 -17.63 27.45 -1.72
C VAL A 41 -16.61 26.45 -1.16
N VAL A 42 -15.76 26.89 -0.23
CA VAL A 42 -14.88 25.99 0.52
C VAL A 42 -15.72 24.97 1.30
N ASP A 43 -16.73 25.41 2.06
CA ASP A 43 -17.59 24.50 2.83
C ASP A 43 -18.30 23.47 1.95
N PHE A 44 -18.79 23.88 0.77
CA PHE A 44 -19.36 22.97 -0.22
C PHE A 44 -18.37 21.86 -0.60
N TRP A 45 -17.12 22.21 -0.92
CA TRP A 45 -16.09 21.23 -1.26
C TRP A 45 -15.69 20.35 -0.09
N ILE A 46 -15.57 20.92 1.11
CA ILE A 46 -15.25 20.15 2.32
C ILE A 46 -16.34 19.10 2.61
N ARG A 47 -17.62 19.47 2.53
CA ARG A 47 -18.72 18.50 2.69
C ARG A 47 -18.65 17.39 1.67
N LYS A 48 -18.34 17.73 0.41
CA LYS A 48 -18.18 16.73 -0.65
C LYS A 48 -16.99 15.81 -0.40
N LEU A 49 -15.86 16.35 0.04
CA LEU A 49 -14.68 15.57 0.42
C LEU A 49 -14.92 14.67 1.63
N VAL A 50 -15.71 15.12 2.61
CA VAL A 50 -16.09 14.30 3.76
C VAL A 50 -17.07 13.19 3.36
N ALA A 51 -18.04 13.49 2.50
CA ALA A 51 -18.98 12.49 1.99
C ALA A 51 -18.27 11.39 1.17
N GLU A 52 -17.20 11.74 0.45
CA GLU A 52 -16.37 10.84 -0.34
C GLU A 52 -15.25 10.17 0.49
N GLY A 53 -15.20 10.41 1.81
CA GLY A 53 -14.21 9.80 2.71
C GLY A 53 -12.76 10.29 2.53
N LEU A 54 -12.55 11.41 1.84
CA LEU A 54 -11.23 11.99 1.57
C LEU A 54 -10.76 12.93 2.69
N LEU A 55 -11.70 13.48 3.45
CA LEU A 55 -11.44 14.23 4.67
C LEU A 55 -12.33 13.68 5.78
N GLU A 56 -11.88 13.76 7.02
CA GLU A 56 -12.68 13.48 8.19
C GLU A 56 -12.67 14.67 9.16
N LYS A 57 -13.63 14.70 10.08
CA LYS A 57 -13.62 15.63 11.21
C LYS A 57 -13.31 14.85 12.47
N ASP A 58 -12.35 15.33 13.25
CA ASP A 58 -12.07 14.74 14.57
C ASP A 58 -13.21 15.03 15.57
N ALA A 59 -13.11 14.47 16.78
CA ALA A 59 -14.10 14.68 17.85
C ALA A 59 -14.27 16.17 18.25
N ARG A 60 -13.34 17.04 17.88
CA ARG A 60 -13.36 18.49 18.12
C ARG A 60 -13.81 19.28 16.88
N GLY A 61 -14.18 18.61 15.80
CA GLY A 61 -14.65 19.22 14.55
C GLY A 61 -13.54 19.72 13.63
N PHE A 62 -12.26 19.50 13.96
CA PHE A 62 -11.14 19.86 13.09
C PHE A 62 -11.03 18.90 11.93
N LEU A 63 -10.77 19.44 10.75
CA LEU A 63 -10.52 18.64 9.57
C LEU A 63 -9.21 17.86 9.75
N ARG A 64 -9.23 16.60 9.36
CA ARG A 64 -8.03 15.79 9.17
C ARG A 64 -8.08 15.19 7.76
N PRO A 65 -6.93 15.06 7.08
CA PRO A 65 -6.87 14.19 5.93
C PRO A 65 -7.32 12.80 6.38
N CYS A 66 -8.27 12.21 5.67
CA CYS A 66 -8.43 10.77 5.80
C CYS A 66 -7.11 10.16 5.31
N MET A 67 -6.52 9.24 6.07
CA MET A 67 -5.16 8.74 5.86
C MET A 67 -5.03 7.84 4.60
N ARG A 68 -5.94 7.99 3.62
CA ARG A 68 -5.96 7.27 2.36
C ARG A 68 -5.32 8.11 1.25
N SER A 69 -4.03 7.85 1.15
CA SER A 69 -3.25 7.72 -0.07
C SER A 69 -3.03 8.90 -1.03
N LEU A 70 -1.75 9.02 -1.40
CA LEU A 70 -1.31 9.51 -2.70
C LEU A 70 -1.84 8.58 -3.80
N ALA A 71 -3.12 8.70 -4.15
CA ALA A 71 -3.65 7.97 -5.29
C ALA A 71 -3.03 8.52 -6.58
N LEU A 72 -2.44 7.64 -7.39
CA LEU A 72 -1.82 7.96 -8.67
C LEU A 72 -2.76 7.54 -9.80
N PRO A 73 -2.81 8.25 -10.93
CA PRO A 73 -3.58 7.81 -12.09
C PRO A 73 -2.96 6.53 -12.65
N MET A 74 -3.77 5.48 -12.79
CA MET A 74 -3.43 4.31 -13.60
C MET A 74 -3.66 4.69 -15.07
N VAL A 75 -2.59 4.73 -15.86
CA VAL A 75 -2.62 5.28 -17.23
C VAL A 75 -2.79 4.18 -18.29
N GLY A 76 -3.00 2.93 -17.86
CA GLY A 76 -3.19 1.76 -18.73
C GLY A 76 -2.12 0.68 -18.51
N ASP A 77 -2.22 -0.39 -19.29
CA ASP A 77 -1.22 -1.47 -19.31
C ASP A 77 -0.06 -1.09 -20.23
N VAL A 78 1.15 -1.04 -19.68
CA VAL A 78 2.37 -0.95 -20.48
C VAL A 78 2.81 -2.37 -20.79
N GLN A 79 2.67 -2.81 -22.05
CA GLN A 79 3.35 -4.01 -22.51
C GLN A 79 4.87 -3.73 -22.42
N ALA A 80 5.64 -4.63 -21.80
CA ALA A 80 7.09 -4.56 -21.86
C ALA A 80 7.53 -4.79 -23.33
N GLY A 81 7.62 -3.73 -24.14
CA GLY A 81 7.81 -3.78 -25.59
C GLY A 81 7.49 -2.47 -26.31
N PHE A 82 7.33 -2.50 -27.64
CA PHE A 82 7.04 -1.31 -28.45
C PHE A 82 5.69 -0.69 -28.04
N PRO A 83 5.63 0.63 -27.78
CA PRO A 83 4.40 1.27 -27.35
C PRO A 83 3.42 1.36 -28.52
N SER A 84 2.21 0.82 -28.35
CA SER A 84 1.08 1.21 -29.19
C SER A 84 0.45 2.49 -28.64
N PRO A 85 -0.10 3.37 -29.48
CA PRO A 85 -0.80 4.56 -29.04
C PRO A 85 -2.17 4.14 -28.52
N ALA A 86 -2.28 3.91 -27.21
CA ALA A 86 -3.54 3.55 -26.57
C ALA A 86 -4.23 4.80 -25.99
N GLU A 87 -5.54 4.83 -26.20
CA GLU A 87 -6.45 5.97 -26.08
C GLU A 87 -6.58 6.50 -24.63
N GLU A 88 -6.61 7.82 -24.52
CA GLU A 88 -6.86 8.54 -23.26
C GLU A 88 -8.35 8.50 -22.91
N GLU A 89 -8.85 7.44 -22.27
CA GLU A 89 -10.21 7.47 -21.71
C GLU A 89 -10.30 6.81 -20.33
N LEU A 90 -10.92 7.57 -19.39
CA LEU A 90 -11.26 7.24 -18.00
C LEU A 90 -10.16 6.54 -17.17
N ARG A 91 -9.34 7.34 -16.47
CA ARG A 91 -8.26 6.85 -15.61
C ARG A 91 -8.73 6.61 -14.19
N ASP A 92 -8.66 5.37 -13.73
CA ASP A 92 -8.83 5.03 -12.32
C ASP A 92 -7.66 5.59 -11.50
N LEU A 93 -7.96 6.14 -10.32
CA LEU A 93 -6.92 6.48 -9.35
C LEU A 93 -6.66 5.26 -8.49
N ILE A 94 -5.39 4.86 -8.37
CA ILE A 94 -4.96 3.77 -7.53
C ILE A 94 -4.15 4.27 -6.34
N SER A 95 -4.59 3.89 -5.15
CA SER A 95 -3.82 3.98 -3.91
C SER A 95 -2.96 2.73 -3.77
N LEU A 96 -1.66 2.87 -3.51
CA LEU A 96 -0.80 1.70 -3.28
C LEU A 96 -1.14 0.98 -1.97
N ASP A 97 -1.53 1.72 -0.92
CA ASP A 97 -1.96 1.11 0.33
C ASP A 97 -3.27 0.32 0.16
N GLU A 98 -4.26 0.85 -0.56
CA GLU A 98 -5.51 0.14 -0.82
C GLU A 98 -5.31 -1.05 -1.78
N TYR A 99 -4.39 -0.92 -2.73
CA TYR A 99 -4.07 -1.99 -3.68
C TYR A 99 -3.31 -3.14 -3.02
N LEU A 100 -2.33 -2.84 -2.16
CA LEU A 100 -1.42 -3.85 -1.61
C LEU A 100 -1.88 -4.41 -0.26
N VAL A 101 -2.73 -3.70 0.48
CA VAL A 101 -3.10 -4.05 1.87
C VAL A 101 -4.60 -4.31 2.01
N THR A 102 -4.97 -5.58 2.03
CA THR A 102 -6.36 -6.01 2.27
C THR A 102 -6.81 -5.80 3.71
N ARG A 103 -5.92 -6.03 4.70
CA ARG A 103 -6.24 -6.00 6.13
C ARG A 103 -5.24 -5.12 6.91
N PRO A 104 -5.42 -3.79 6.95
CA PRO A 104 -4.42 -2.87 7.50
C PRO A 104 -4.12 -3.09 8.97
N ASP A 105 -5.14 -3.37 9.80
CA ASP A 105 -4.98 -3.56 11.25
C ASP A 105 -4.20 -4.84 11.62
N SER A 106 -4.06 -5.76 10.67
CA SER A 106 -3.32 -7.02 10.83
C SER A 106 -2.13 -7.13 9.87
N SER A 107 -1.68 -6.04 9.26
CA SER A 107 -0.57 -6.05 8.31
C SER A 107 0.61 -5.22 8.80
N PHE A 108 1.83 -5.65 8.48
CA PHE A 108 3.05 -4.91 8.79
C PHE A 108 4.12 -5.12 7.72
N LEU A 109 5.09 -4.22 7.66
CA LEU A 109 6.19 -4.28 6.69
C LEU A 109 7.44 -4.89 7.32
N LEU A 110 8.18 -5.65 6.53
CA LEU A 110 9.55 -6.06 6.83
C LEU A 110 10.47 -5.75 5.65
N LYS A 111 11.75 -5.51 5.96
CA LYS A 111 12.81 -5.44 4.95
C LYS A 111 13.45 -6.82 4.81
N VAL A 112 13.54 -7.31 3.59
CA VAL A 112 14.13 -8.61 3.27
C VAL A 112 15.65 -8.54 3.42
N SER A 113 16.23 -9.58 4.03
CA SER A 113 17.66 -9.81 4.16
C SER A 113 18.00 -11.19 3.61
N GLY A 114 19.08 -11.28 2.82
CA GLY A 114 19.48 -12.52 2.15
C GLY A 114 18.72 -12.82 0.86
N ASP A 115 19.06 -13.96 0.24
CA ASP A 115 18.70 -14.32 -1.14
C ASP A 115 17.92 -15.66 -1.25
N SER A 116 17.46 -16.20 -0.13
CA SER A 116 16.78 -17.51 -0.10
C SER A 116 15.47 -17.57 -0.92
N MET A 117 14.92 -16.41 -1.29
CA MET A 117 13.70 -16.29 -2.08
C MET A 117 13.93 -15.68 -3.47
N GLU A 118 15.19 -15.66 -3.94
CA GLU A 118 15.56 -15.00 -5.20
C GLU A 118 14.90 -15.62 -6.45
N GLY A 119 14.66 -16.94 -6.47
CA GLY A 119 13.95 -17.59 -7.59
C GLY A 119 12.48 -17.18 -7.74
N GLU A 120 11.90 -16.57 -6.71
CA GLU A 120 10.57 -15.92 -6.76
C GLU A 120 10.67 -14.42 -7.06
N GLY A 121 11.88 -13.94 -7.37
CA GLY A 121 12.15 -12.54 -7.67
C GLY A 121 12.24 -11.63 -6.44
N ILE A 122 12.13 -12.17 -5.22
CA ILE A 122 12.29 -11.43 -3.97
C ILE A 122 13.78 -11.31 -3.64
N LYS A 123 14.29 -10.09 -3.58
CA LYS A 123 15.72 -9.80 -3.39
C LYS A 123 15.97 -9.11 -2.06
N GLU A 124 17.22 -9.19 -1.64
CA GLU A 124 17.70 -8.43 -0.49
C GLU A 124 17.40 -6.93 -0.66
N GLY A 125 16.89 -6.32 0.40
CA GLY A 125 16.51 -4.91 0.42
C GLY A 125 15.07 -4.63 0.03
N ASP A 126 14.34 -5.60 -0.53
CA ASP A 126 12.89 -5.45 -0.78
C ASP A 126 12.12 -5.21 0.50
N LEU A 127 10.99 -4.51 0.38
CA LEU A 127 9.97 -4.46 1.42
C LEU A 127 8.91 -5.51 1.14
N VAL A 128 8.47 -6.22 2.17
CA VAL A 128 7.37 -7.18 2.08
C VAL A 128 6.27 -6.82 3.05
N ILE A 129 5.02 -6.99 2.63
CA ILE A 129 3.85 -6.87 3.49
C ILE A 129 3.51 -8.24 4.05
N VAL A 130 3.40 -8.33 5.38
CA VAL A 130 3.07 -9.53 6.12
C VAL A 130 1.69 -9.38 6.75
N GLU A 131 0.77 -10.27 6.40
CA GLU A 131 -0.58 -10.33 6.98
C GLU A 131 -0.65 -11.37 8.10
N ARG A 132 -1.01 -10.92 9.31
CA ARG A 132 -1.19 -11.76 10.51
C ARG A 132 -2.56 -12.41 10.55
N GLY A 133 -2.64 -13.57 11.20
CA GLY A 133 -3.90 -14.26 11.46
C GLY A 133 -4.55 -14.90 10.23
N ARG A 134 -3.88 -14.85 9.08
CA ARG A 134 -4.24 -15.62 7.90
C ARG A 134 -3.66 -17.03 8.01
N GLU A 135 -4.50 -18.05 7.85
CA GLU A 135 -4.05 -19.43 7.77
C GLU A 135 -3.30 -19.66 6.44
N PRO A 136 -2.04 -20.11 6.47
CA PRO A 136 -1.24 -20.27 5.27
C PRO A 136 -1.73 -21.46 4.43
N LYS A 137 -1.79 -21.27 3.12
CA LYS A 137 -2.10 -22.31 2.14
C LYS A 137 -0.83 -22.85 1.50
N ASN A 138 -0.91 -24.04 0.92
CA ASN A 138 0.22 -24.62 0.19
C ASN A 138 0.66 -23.69 -0.95
N GLY A 139 1.95 -23.34 -0.94
CA GLY A 139 2.53 -22.41 -1.91
C GLY A 139 2.48 -20.94 -1.47
N ASP A 140 1.82 -20.60 -0.36
CA ASP A 140 1.96 -19.26 0.21
C ASP A 140 3.39 -19.06 0.70
N ILE A 141 3.95 -17.87 0.51
CA ILE A 141 5.20 -17.46 1.15
C ILE A 141 4.83 -16.96 2.55
N ILE A 142 5.51 -17.47 3.57
CA ILE A 142 5.21 -17.13 4.95
C ILE A 142 6.44 -16.59 5.66
N LEU A 143 6.19 -15.73 6.66
CA LEU A 143 7.13 -15.44 7.71
C LEU A 143 6.95 -16.50 8.80
N ALA A 144 8.01 -17.25 9.11
CA ALA A 144 7.99 -18.29 10.12
C ALA A 144 9.18 -18.17 11.07
N GLU A 145 8.95 -18.45 12.34
CA GLU A 145 10.00 -18.68 13.32
C GLU A 145 10.22 -20.19 13.42
N VAL A 146 11.46 -20.64 13.17
CA VAL A 146 11.88 -22.04 13.29
C VAL A 146 13.17 -22.07 14.09
N ASP A 147 13.21 -22.89 15.13
CA ASP A 147 14.37 -23.06 16.02
C ASP A 147 14.93 -21.74 16.57
N GLY A 148 14.03 -20.78 16.86
CA GLY A 148 14.36 -19.45 17.39
C GLY A 148 14.83 -18.42 16.35
N ALA A 149 14.83 -18.75 15.06
CA ALA A 149 15.21 -17.86 13.98
C ALA A 149 14.04 -17.57 13.03
N TRP A 150 13.86 -16.29 12.68
CA TRP A 150 12.86 -15.85 11.70
C TRP A 150 13.36 -16.07 10.28
N THR A 151 12.51 -16.65 9.44
CA THR A 151 12.80 -16.97 8.05
C THR A 151 11.58 -16.73 7.17
N MET A 152 11.83 -16.45 5.89
CA MET A 152 10.81 -16.35 4.87
C MET A 152 10.98 -17.49 3.87
N LYS A 153 9.94 -18.30 3.68
CA LYS A 153 9.95 -19.53 2.87
C LYS A 153 8.55 -19.83 2.34
N TYR A 154 8.45 -20.67 1.31
CA TYR A 154 7.19 -21.29 0.95
C TYR A 154 6.71 -22.24 2.03
N PHE A 155 5.42 -22.15 2.33
CA PHE A 155 4.73 -23.12 3.14
C PHE A 155 4.28 -24.31 2.28
N ARG A 156 4.73 -25.51 2.63
CA ARG A 156 4.30 -26.76 2.00
C ARG A 156 3.81 -27.72 3.07
N LYS A 157 2.57 -28.18 2.95
CA LYS A 157 1.91 -29.12 3.86
C LYS A 157 1.41 -30.32 3.08
N LYS A 158 1.81 -31.51 3.50
CA LYS A 158 1.31 -32.79 2.98
C LYS A 158 0.78 -33.63 4.14
N GLY A 159 -0.54 -33.70 4.27
CA GLY A 159 -1.17 -34.33 5.43
C GLY A 159 -0.83 -33.58 6.71
N LYS A 160 -0.14 -34.25 7.64
CA LYS A 160 0.34 -33.67 8.91
C LYS A 160 1.75 -33.08 8.82
N GLU A 161 2.48 -33.38 7.76
CA GLU A 161 3.86 -32.95 7.61
C GLU A 161 3.88 -31.55 6.98
N VAL A 162 4.58 -30.63 7.64
CA VAL A 162 4.85 -29.28 7.15
C VAL A 162 6.33 -29.14 6.89
N VAL A 163 6.68 -28.58 5.74
CA VAL A 163 8.04 -28.24 5.36
C VAL A 163 8.08 -26.80 4.83
N LEU A 164 9.21 -26.14 5.03
CA LEU A 164 9.47 -24.80 4.52
C LEU A 164 10.51 -24.88 3.41
N GLU A 165 10.15 -24.40 2.24
CA GLU A 165 10.95 -24.50 1.03
C GLU A 165 11.44 -23.12 0.59
N ALA A 166 12.73 -23.02 0.26
CA ALA A 166 13.31 -21.80 -0.28
C ALA A 166 13.04 -21.72 -1.79
N ALA A 167 12.92 -20.51 -2.34
CA ALA A 167 12.92 -20.31 -3.81
C ALA A 167 14.35 -20.28 -4.38
N ASN A 168 15.35 -20.76 -3.63
CA ASN A 168 16.75 -20.76 -4.02
C ASN A 168 17.34 -22.16 -3.75
N PRO A 169 17.77 -22.91 -4.77
CA PRO A 169 18.27 -24.28 -4.63
C PRO A 169 19.47 -24.46 -3.69
N ARG A 170 20.19 -23.37 -3.38
CA ARG A 170 21.31 -23.39 -2.42
C ARG A 170 20.86 -23.61 -0.97
N TYR A 171 19.56 -23.46 -0.69
CA TYR A 171 19.01 -23.55 0.65
C TYR A 171 18.22 -24.87 0.79
N PRO A 172 18.54 -25.71 1.78
CA PRO A 172 17.82 -26.97 2.00
C PRO A 172 16.39 -26.71 2.48
N VAL A 173 15.53 -27.70 2.23
CA VAL A 173 14.16 -27.72 2.79
C VAL A 173 14.25 -27.83 4.31
N ILE A 174 13.58 -26.93 5.01
CA ILE A 174 13.53 -26.91 6.47
C ILE A 174 12.33 -27.75 6.92
N ARG A 175 12.58 -28.68 7.83
CA ARG A 175 11.55 -29.51 8.48
C ARG A 175 11.53 -29.10 9.96
N PRO A 176 10.52 -28.36 10.43
CA PRO A 176 10.46 -27.94 11.82
C PRO A 176 10.42 -29.16 12.74
N HIS A 177 11.39 -29.27 13.66
CA HIS A 177 11.49 -30.41 14.59
C HIS A 177 10.66 -30.22 15.87
N ALA A 178 10.45 -28.98 16.29
CA ALA A 178 9.71 -28.62 17.49
C ALA A 178 8.49 -27.75 17.15
N GLU A 179 8.58 -26.45 17.42
CA GLU A 179 7.49 -25.49 17.23
C GLU A 179 7.70 -24.68 15.95
N LEU A 180 6.73 -24.76 15.03
CA LEU A 180 6.63 -23.85 13.90
C LEU A 180 5.66 -22.74 14.27
N LYS A 181 6.17 -21.52 14.41
CA LYS A 181 5.33 -20.35 14.64
C LYS A 181 5.25 -19.51 13.37
N VAL A 182 4.04 -19.43 12.83
CA VAL A 182 3.76 -18.60 11.65
C VAL A 182 3.52 -17.16 12.10
N GLY A 183 4.41 -16.24 11.69
CA GLY A 183 4.27 -14.81 11.93
C GLY A 183 3.28 -14.13 11.00
N GLY A 184 3.04 -14.72 9.82
CA GLY A 184 2.02 -14.27 8.86
C GLY A 184 2.33 -14.72 7.43
N VAL A 185 1.42 -14.39 6.53
CA VAL A 185 1.55 -14.66 5.08
C VAL A 185 2.09 -13.41 4.38
N ILE A 186 3.05 -13.56 3.48
CA ILE A 186 3.53 -12.47 2.64
C ILE A 186 2.50 -12.22 1.53
N THR A 187 1.98 -10.99 1.44
CA THR A 187 0.91 -10.63 0.49
C THR A 187 1.39 -9.70 -0.62
N ALA A 188 2.49 -8.99 -0.42
CA ALA A 188 3.07 -8.10 -1.42
C ALA A 188 4.57 -7.95 -1.25
N VAL A 189 5.25 -7.64 -2.35
CA VAL A 189 6.68 -7.31 -2.43
C VAL A 189 6.81 -5.97 -3.13
N ILE A 190 7.59 -5.06 -2.55
CA ILE A 190 7.78 -3.70 -3.04
C ILE A 190 9.29 -3.46 -3.16
N ARG A 191 9.75 -3.18 -4.38
CA ARG A 191 11.11 -2.78 -4.66
C ARG A 191 11.14 -1.33 -5.10
N LYS A 192 11.91 -0.51 -4.40
CA LYS A 192 12.21 0.87 -4.80
C LYS A 192 13.61 0.92 -5.39
N TYR A 193 13.72 1.25 -6.67
CA TYR A 193 15.01 1.55 -7.29
C TYR A 193 15.47 2.94 -6.85
N GLN A 194 16.75 3.09 -6.51
CA GLN A 194 17.35 4.41 -6.37
C GLN A 194 17.63 4.95 -7.77
N ILE A 195 17.21 6.19 -7.99
CA ILE A 195 17.51 6.99 -9.19
C ILE A 195 18.59 7.99 -8.79
#